data_AF-A0A542AXV0-F1
#
_entry.id   AF-A0A542AXV0-F1
#
_cell.length_a   1.000
_cell.length_b   1.000
_cell.length_c   1.000
_cell.angle_alpha   90.00
_cell.angle_beta   90.00
_cell.angle_gamma   90.00
#
_symmetry.space_group_name_H-M   'P 1'
#
loop_
_entity.id
_entity.type
_entity.pdbx_description
1 polymer ?
#
loop_
_entity_poly.entity_id
_entity_poly.type
_entity_poly.pdbx_seq_one_letter_code
_entity_poly.pdbx_strand_id
1 'polypeptide(L)'
;MKIYRAIEFSQLIWLTSDYAKLVWESLSFDEAKKLQNWWFYDEHLENKRLIIKDICDNSSTDFFTKSLDYNAMQGGRFNPSKSFGVIYSSNHPLVSALEVLYHQFDGALPLYSRMKKNNRKFTSTFNVKIPRKLESLIIAFEIEIDEDLCTKEICNDEEGLKDLCQTIGFNRYIGDNFGRDFIFGNDYEISRLLGTYLHTEEDGSFKVPSARIDYEFQDEKKIRNFIIPEKNYDNSKIKLTGNFFEFECNIDLESSNHSEHPVSIKLEGKNGKENLSFSLDPKPSKRYTKNQFIKYLPTTGNNDDRKNHYREVEIQKFKEN
;
A
#
# COMPACT_ATOMS: atom_id res chain seq x y z
N MET A 1 -2.38 -14.82 16.20
CA MET A 1 -1.34 -14.68 15.16
C MET A 1 -0.86 -13.23 15.01
N LYS A 2 0.34 -13.01 14.46
CA LYS A 2 0.96 -11.67 14.33
C LYS A 2 0.87 -11.14 12.90
N ILE A 3 0.46 -9.88 12.76
CA ILE A 3 0.43 -9.14 11.49
C ILE A 3 0.97 -7.72 11.72
N TYR A 4 1.16 -6.95 10.64
CA TYR A 4 1.81 -5.66 10.66
C TYR A 4 1.04 -4.64 9.84
N ARG A 5 0.69 -3.52 10.47
CA ARG A 5 0.13 -2.35 9.79
C ARG A 5 1.22 -1.28 9.65
N ALA A 6 1.65 -1.06 8.42
CA ALA A 6 2.60 0.01 8.10
C ALA A 6 1.89 1.33 7.87
N ILE A 7 2.50 2.41 8.36
CA ILE A 7 2.02 3.78 8.19
C ILE A 7 3.24 4.67 7.95
N GLU A 8 3.13 5.60 7.00
CA GLU A 8 4.17 6.60 6.77
C GLU A 8 4.20 7.59 7.95
N PHE A 9 5.39 7.97 8.40
CA PHE A 9 5.62 8.68 9.65
C PHE A 9 4.88 10.01 9.71
N SER A 10 4.84 10.79 8.61
CA SER A 10 4.08 12.05 8.57
C SER A 10 2.58 11.89 8.84
N GLN A 11 2.01 10.69 8.61
CA GLN A 11 0.62 10.39 8.89
C GLN A 11 0.35 9.99 10.34
N LEU A 12 1.39 9.73 11.15
CA LEU A 12 1.23 9.35 12.55
C LEU A 12 0.65 10.47 13.41
N ILE A 13 0.78 11.74 12.99
CA ILE A 13 0.19 12.89 13.68
C ILE A 13 -1.32 12.75 13.91
N TRP A 14 -2.02 12.02 13.04
CA TRP A 14 -3.46 11.77 13.19
C TRP A 14 -3.77 10.75 14.29
N LEU A 15 -2.81 9.87 14.60
CA LEU A 15 -2.95 8.77 15.55
C LEU A 15 -2.47 9.12 16.95
N THR A 16 -1.56 10.08 17.09
CA THR A 16 -1.00 10.51 18.37
C THR A 16 -2.01 11.17 19.31
N SER A 17 -1.66 11.21 20.60
CA SER A 17 -2.32 12.02 21.61
C SER A 17 -2.12 13.52 21.36
N ASP A 18 -2.92 14.36 22.04
CA ASP A 18 -2.80 15.81 21.96
C ASP A 18 -1.41 16.30 22.41
N TYR A 19 -0.80 15.65 23.41
CA TYR A 19 0.54 15.98 23.87
C TYR A 19 1.60 15.71 22.79
N ALA A 20 1.60 14.52 22.20
CA ALA A 20 2.51 14.17 21.12
C ALA A 20 2.30 15.04 19.88
N LYS A 21 1.05 15.45 19.60
CA LYS A 21 0.73 16.42 18.56
C LYS A 21 1.34 17.80 18.82
N LEU A 22 1.30 18.30 20.07
CA LEU A 22 1.96 19.56 20.43
C LEU A 22 3.48 19.51 20.22
N VAL A 23 4.11 18.38 20.54
CA VAL A 23 5.56 18.16 20.26
C VAL A 23 5.82 18.18 18.75
N TRP A 24 4.96 17.54 17.96
CA TRP A 24 5.07 17.58 16.50
C TRP A 24 4.97 19.01 15.95
N GLU A 25 3.99 19.77 16.41
CA GLU A 25 3.71 21.13 15.95
C GLU A 25 4.82 22.11 16.33
N SER A 26 5.44 21.98 17.52
CA SER A 26 6.53 22.85 17.95
C SER A 26 7.78 22.69 17.08
N LEU A 27 8.16 21.44 16.76
CA LEU A 27 9.28 21.13 15.85
C LEU A 27 9.01 21.62 14.43
N SER A 28 7.74 21.62 14.00
CA SER A 28 7.35 22.11 12.68
C SER A 28 7.36 23.64 12.58
N PHE A 29 7.20 24.35 13.71
CA PHE A 29 7.07 25.81 13.75
C PHE A 29 8.42 26.53 13.93
N ASP A 30 9.29 26.05 14.81
CA ASP A 30 10.58 26.72 15.12
C ASP A 30 11.55 26.73 13.92
N GLU A 31 11.35 25.85 12.94
CA GLU A 31 12.27 25.65 11.83
C GLU A 31 11.62 25.74 10.46
N ALA A 32 10.58 26.57 10.33
CA ALA A 32 9.71 26.75 9.16
C ALA A 32 10.40 27.05 7.79
N LYS A 33 11.73 27.01 7.71
CA LYS A 33 12.49 27.05 6.45
C LYS A 33 13.57 25.96 6.30
N LYS A 34 13.84 25.12 7.31
CA LYS A 34 14.99 24.18 7.30
C LYS A 34 14.63 22.70 7.37
N LEU A 35 13.66 22.25 8.17
CA LEU A 35 13.41 20.80 8.36
C LEU A 35 11.99 20.36 7.97
N GLN A 36 11.64 20.42 6.67
CA GLN A 36 10.62 19.48 6.17
C GLN A 36 11.16 18.07 6.43
N ASN A 37 10.42 17.24 7.16
CA ASN A 37 10.83 15.89 7.58
C ASN A 37 11.90 15.85 8.70
N TRP A 38 11.71 16.66 9.75
CA TRP A 38 12.57 16.70 10.95
C TRP A 38 12.88 15.32 11.57
N TRP A 39 12.01 14.31 11.35
CA TRP A 39 12.18 12.96 11.87
C TRP A 39 13.35 12.17 11.25
N PHE A 40 14.01 12.67 10.20
CA PHE A 40 15.23 12.07 9.66
C PHE A 40 16.52 12.58 10.32
N TYR A 41 16.44 13.58 11.20
CA TYR A 41 17.61 14.19 11.81
C TYR A 41 17.90 13.57 13.18
N ASP A 42 19.15 13.20 13.41
CA ASP A 42 19.58 12.50 14.63
C ASP A 42 19.26 13.29 15.91
N GLU A 43 19.31 14.62 15.85
CA GLU A 43 18.99 15.50 16.98
C GLU A 43 17.52 15.43 17.44
N HIS A 44 16.63 14.89 16.61
CA HIS A 44 15.22 14.69 16.93
C HIS A 44 14.85 13.21 17.17
N LEU A 45 15.83 12.33 17.33
CA LEU A 45 15.61 10.89 17.55
C LEU A 45 14.72 10.62 18.77
N GLU A 46 14.90 11.36 19.86
CA GLU A 46 14.08 11.20 21.07
C GLU A 46 12.62 11.60 20.82
N ASN A 47 12.40 12.70 20.11
CA ASN A 47 11.05 13.14 19.73
C ASN A 47 10.39 12.13 18.77
N LYS A 48 11.13 11.63 17.77
CA LYS A 48 10.65 10.56 16.87
C LYS A 48 10.17 9.34 17.66
N ARG A 49 10.99 8.87 18.61
CA ARG A 49 10.65 7.71 19.45
C ARG A 49 9.48 7.98 20.39
N LEU A 50 9.36 9.20 20.90
CA LEU A 50 8.21 9.62 21.72
C LEU A 50 6.90 9.51 20.93
N ILE A 51 6.87 9.98 19.69
CA ILE A 51 5.69 9.87 18.81
C ILE A 51 5.29 8.41 18.57
N ILE A 52 6.25 7.55 18.24
CA ILE A 52 5.97 6.13 17.98
C ILE A 52 5.48 5.44 19.25
N LYS A 53 6.15 5.71 20.37
CA LYS A 53 5.79 5.12 21.67
C LYS A 53 4.41 5.57 22.15
N ASP A 54 4.07 6.85 21.98
CA ASP A 54 2.74 7.36 22.30
C ASP A 54 1.64 6.55 21.61
N ILE A 55 1.83 6.20 20.34
CA ILE A 55 0.88 5.35 19.60
C ILE A 55 0.84 3.92 20.15
N CYS A 56 1.99 3.34 20.49
CA CYS A 56 2.06 2.01 21.08
C CYS A 56 1.43 1.94 22.47
N ASP A 57 1.52 3.02 23.25
CA ASP A 57 1.02 3.11 24.62
C ASP A 57 -0.44 3.61 24.68
N ASN A 58 -0.94 4.26 23.62
CA ASN A 58 -2.35 4.65 23.48
C ASN A 58 -3.26 3.41 23.41
N SER A 59 -4.56 3.61 23.68
CA SER A 59 -5.51 2.52 23.62
C SER A 59 -5.52 1.88 22.23
N SER A 60 -5.46 0.54 22.16
CA SER A 60 -5.58 -0.19 20.90
C SER A 60 -6.82 0.26 20.11
N THR A 61 -7.91 0.56 20.83
CA THR A 61 -9.15 1.09 20.27
C THR A 61 -8.96 2.34 19.40
N ASP A 62 -8.25 3.34 19.89
CA ASP A 62 -8.09 4.61 19.16
C ASP A 62 -7.27 4.44 17.89
N PHE A 63 -6.19 3.65 17.97
CA PHE A 63 -5.35 3.34 16.82
C PHE A 63 -6.15 2.70 15.68
N PHE A 64 -6.98 1.69 16.00
CA PHE A 64 -7.77 0.99 15.00
C PHE A 64 -8.96 1.82 14.52
N THR A 65 -9.67 2.51 15.41
CA THR A 65 -10.82 3.35 15.04
C THR A 65 -10.39 4.46 14.08
N LYS A 66 -9.32 5.21 14.40
CA LYS A 66 -8.78 6.24 13.51
C LYS A 66 -8.24 5.66 12.20
N SER A 67 -7.66 4.45 12.25
CA SER A 67 -7.20 3.74 11.05
C SER A 67 -8.35 3.35 10.13
N LEU A 68 -9.47 2.88 10.70
CA LEU A 68 -10.69 2.54 9.99
C LEU A 68 -11.30 3.80 9.36
N ASP A 69 -11.45 4.88 10.13
CA ASP A 69 -12.00 6.17 9.66
C ASP A 69 -11.18 6.75 8.50
N TYR A 70 -9.85 6.78 8.63
CA TYR A 70 -8.96 7.26 7.57
C TYR A 70 -9.16 6.46 6.28
N ASN A 71 -9.18 5.13 6.39
CA ASN A 71 -9.36 4.25 5.24
C ASN A 71 -10.79 4.31 4.69
N ALA A 72 -11.81 4.57 5.50
CA ALA A 72 -13.17 4.82 5.05
C ALA A 72 -13.22 6.11 4.20
N MET A 73 -12.51 7.15 4.60
CA MET A 73 -12.46 8.43 3.87
C MET A 73 -11.67 8.35 2.56
N GLN A 74 -10.45 7.82 2.61
CA GLN A 74 -9.54 7.78 1.45
C GLN A 74 -9.87 6.63 0.49
N GLY A 75 -10.42 5.53 1.02
CA GLY A 75 -10.53 4.27 0.31
C GLY A 75 -9.16 3.59 0.16
N GLY A 76 -9.20 2.42 -0.48
CA GLY A 76 -8.04 1.60 -0.76
C GLY A 76 -8.32 0.68 -1.93
N ARG A 77 -7.55 -0.41 -2.03
CA ARG A 77 -7.74 -1.42 -3.07
C ARG A 77 -9.04 -2.19 -2.86
N PHE A 78 -9.37 -2.55 -1.63
CA PHE A 78 -10.54 -3.38 -1.31
C PHE A 78 -11.67 -2.61 -0.60
N ASN A 79 -11.61 -1.29 -0.56
CA ASN A 79 -12.73 -0.45 -0.12
C ASN A 79 -12.81 0.84 -0.95
N PRO A 80 -13.99 1.21 -1.48
CA PRO A 80 -14.19 2.53 -2.07
C PRO A 80 -13.91 3.67 -1.07
N SER A 81 -13.60 4.85 -1.59
CA SER A 81 -13.55 6.07 -0.78
C SER A 81 -14.95 6.46 -0.32
N LYS A 82 -15.07 6.99 0.90
CA LYS A 82 -16.33 7.40 1.53
C LYS A 82 -17.35 6.26 1.67
N SER A 83 -16.89 5.04 1.90
CA SER A 83 -17.76 3.87 2.16
C SER A 83 -17.57 3.33 3.58
N PHE A 84 -16.73 2.30 3.74
CA PHE A 84 -16.49 1.57 4.98
C PHE A 84 -14.99 1.52 5.27
N GLY A 85 -14.65 1.50 6.56
CA GLY A 85 -13.28 1.38 7.03
C GLY A 85 -12.72 -0.03 6.85
N VAL A 86 -11.40 -0.10 6.64
CA VAL A 86 -10.66 -1.37 6.52
C VAL A 86 -9.31 -1.23 7.22
N ILE A 87 -8.95 -2.21 8.05
CA ILE A 87 -7.58 -2.40 8.51
C ILE A 87 -6.85 -3.19 7.44
N TYR A 88 -5.92 -2.52 6.76
CA TYR A 88 -4.94 -3.15 5.87
C TYR A 88 -3.68 -3.48 6.66
N SER A 89 -3.23 -4.71 6.55
CA SER A 89 -2.01 -5.21 7.20
C SER A 89 -1.41 -6.37 6.40
N SER A 90 -0.24 -6.84 6.81
CA SER A 90 0.45 -7.99 6.21
C SER A 90 1.03 -8.86 7.31
N ASN A 91 1.13 -10.18 7.12
CA ASN A 91 1.91 -11.01 8.05
C ASN A 91 3.44 -10.83 7.91
N HIS A 92 3.91 -9.96 7.02
CA HIS A 92 5.32 -9.62 6.85
C HIS A 92 5.55 -8.09 6.95
N PRO A 93 6.42 -7.60 7.87
CA PRO A 93 6.54 -6.17 8.13
C PRO A 93 7.10 -5.40 6.94
N LEU A 94 8.11 -5.95 6.25
CA LEU A 94 8.66 -5.34 5.03
C LEU A 94 7.62 -5.23 3.91
N VAL A 95 6.76 -6.23 3.72
CA VAL A 95 5.74 -6.19 2.66
C VAL A 95 4.68 -5.16 2.96
N SER A 96 4.28 -5.04 4.24
CA SER A 96 3.44 -3.95 4.72
C SER A 96 4.06 -2.57 4.38
N ALA A 97 5.36 -2.40 4.63
CA ALA A 97 6.07 -1.16 4.33
C ALA A 97 6.19 -0.89 2.82
N LEU A 98 6.45 -1.91 2.00
CA LEU A 98 6.53 -1.78 0.53
C LEU A 98 5.19 -1.33 -0.08
N GLU A 99 4.05 -1.78 0.44
CA GLU A 99 2.73 -1.30 -0.01
C GLU A 99 2.56 0.21 0.26
N VAL A 100 2.93 0.68 1.46
CA VAL A 100 2.90 2.11 1.81
C VAL A 100 3.86 2.90 0.92
N LEU A 101 5.08 2.40 0.74
CA LEU A 101 6.11 3.05 -0.08
C LEU A 101 5.67 3.20 -1.55
N TYR A 102 5.06 2.14 -2.11
CA TYR A 102 4.49 2.20 -3.46
C TYR A 102 3.45 3.31 -3.59
N HIS A 103 2.56 3.44 -2.60
CA HIS A 103 1.52 4.46 -2.61
C HIS A 103 2.07 5.89 -2.49
N GLN A 104 3.14 6.09 -1.70
CA GLN A 104 3.86 7.37 -1.68
C GLN A 104 4.51 7.68 -3.04
N PHE A 105 5.12 6.67 -3.67
CA PHE A 105 5.71 6.81 -4.99
C PHE A 105 4.68 7.14 -6.08
N ASP A 106 3.58 6.40 -6.15
CA ASP A 106 2.52 6.61 -7.16
C ASP A 106 1.87 7.99 -7.02
N GLY A 107 1.71 8.48 -5.78
CA GLY A 107 1.25 9.84 -5.52
C GLY A 107 2.26 10.93 -5.90
N ALA A 108 3.56 10.71 -5.65
CA ALA A 108 4.61 11.70 -5.88
C ALA A 108 5.08 11.78 -7.34
N LEU A 109 5.15 10.66 -8.06
CA LEU A 109 5.74 10.57 -9.40
C LEU A 109 5.08 11.51 -10.43
N PRO A 110 3.74 11.67 -10.49
CA PRO A 110 3.10 12.60 -11.42
C PRO A 110 3.50 14.06 -11.15
N LEU A 111 3.61 14.45 -9.87
CA LEU A 111 4.02 15.79 -9.47
C LEU A 111 5.49 16.03 -9.85
N TYR A 112 6.37 15.09 -9.49
CA TYR A 112 7.79 15.14 -9.87
C TYR A 112 7.97 15.27 -11.39
N SER A 113 7.25 14.45 -12.17
CA SER A 113 7.29 14.48 -13.64
C SER A 113 6.89 15.85 -14.21
N ARG A 114 5.89 16.51 -13.61
CA ARG A 114 5.46 17.87 -14.00
C ARG A 114 6.50 18.93 -13.62
N MET A 115 7.10 18.82 -12.44
CA MET A 115 8.16 19.73 -11.99
C MET A 115 9.38 19.61 -12.90
N LYS A 116 9.84 18.38 -13.21
CA LYS A 116 11.01 18.11 -14.07
C LYS A 116 10.83 18.68 -15.48
N LYS A 117 9.64 18.54 -16.08
CA LYS A 117 9.32 19.16 -17.39
C LYS A 117 9.39 20.69 -17.35
N ASN A 118 9.03 21.30 -16.23
CA ASN A 118 9.02 22.74 -16.03
C ASN A 118 10.25 23.25 -15.24
N ASN A 119 11.33 22.47 -15.18
CA ASN A 119 12.45 22.72 -14.26
C ASN A 119 12.99 24.15 -14.37
N ARG A 120 13.15 24.68 -15.59
CA ARG A 120 13.61 26.05 -15.83
C ARG A 120 12.72 27.11 -15.16
N LYS A 121 11.41 26.92 -15.08
CA LYS A 121 10.48 27.86 -14.42
C LYS A 121 10.55 27.72 -12.89
N PHE A 122 10.65 26.49 -12.37
CA PHE A 122 10.76 26.25 -10.93
C PHE A 122 12.07 26.79 -10.35
N THR A 123 13.19 26.56 -11.03
CA THR A 123 14.50 27.03 -10.57
C THR A 123 14.70 28.53 -10.74
N SER A 124 14.15 29.14 -11.80
CA SER A 124 14.28 30.59 -12.03
C SER A 124 13.27 31.46 -11.27
N THR A 125 12.04 30.98 -11.06
CA THR A 125 10.95 31.78 -10.48
C THR A 125 10.77 31.52 -8.98
N PHE A 126 10.97 30.27 -8.55
CA PHE A 126 10.73 29.87 -7.15
C PHE A 126 12.02 29.51 -6.39
N ASN A 127 13.17 29.42 -7.09
CA ASN A 127 14.45 28.95 -6.53
C ASN A 127 14.33 27.61 -5.78
N VAL A 128 13.43 26.73 -6.24
CA VAL A 128 13.20 25.40 -5.63
C VAL A 128 14.00 24.35 -6.38
N LYS A 129 14.86 23.61 -5.66
CA LYS A 129 15.52 22.42 -6.20
C LYS A 129 14.53 21.26 -6.20
N ILE A 130 14.29 20.67 -7.37
CA ILE A 130 13.39 19.51 -7.49
C ILE A 130 14.07 18.31 -6.79
N PRO A 131 13.39 17.64 -5.84
CA PRO A 131 13.96 16.50 -5.13
C PRO A 131 14.25 15.35 -6.09
N ARG A 132 15.44 14.74 -5.98
CA ARG A 132 15.85 13.60 -6.82
C ARG A 132 15.32 12.27 -6.30
N LYS A 133 15.11 12.18 -4.99
CA LYS A 133 14.65 10.99 -4.30
C LYS A 133 13.37 11.29 -3.57
N LEU A 134 12.52 10.27 -3.47
CA LEU A 134 11.46 10.22 -2.48
C LEU A 134 12.04 9.58 -1.21
N GLU A 135 12.08 10.34 -0.13
CA GLU A 135 12.52 9.87 1.20
C GLU A 135 11.27 9.69 2.07
N SER A 136 11.11 8.51 2.65
CA SER A 136 9.94 8.16 3.46
C SER A 136 10.37 7.37 4.68
N LEU A 137 9.90 7.77 5.86
CA LEU A 137 10.04 6.95 7.07
C LEU A 137 8.73 6.20 7.25
N ILE A 138 8.76 4.88 7.33
CA ILE A 138 7.57 4.05 7.46
C ILE A 138 7.70 3.22 8.73
N ILE A 139 6.65 3.23 9.55
CA ILE A 139 6.59 2.47 10.80
C ILE A 139 5.59 1.33 10.64
N ALA A 140 6.04 0.09 10.83
CA ALA A 140 5.18 -1.08 10.83
C ALA A 140 4.87 -1.53 12.26
N PHE A 141 3.65 -1.27 12.72
CA PHE A 141 3.17 -1.65 14.04
C PHE A 141 2.75 -3.13 14.05
N GLU A 142 3.25 -3.89 15.01
CA GLU A 142 2.86 -5.29 15.23
C GLU A 142 1.49 -5.35 15.91
N ILE A 143 0.61 -6.15 15.33
CA ILE A 143 -0.76 -6.38 15.77
C ILE A 143 -0.90 -7.88 16.02
N GLU A 144 -1.50 -8.23 17.15
CA GLU A 144 -1.99 -9.57 17.42
C GLU A 144 -3.46 -9.66 17.03
N ILE A 145 -3.80 -10.68 16.23
CA ILE A 145 -5.18 -11.03 15.89
C ILE A 145 -5.49 -12.46 16.29
N ASP A 146 -6.75 -12.77 16.58
CA ASP A 146 -7.19 -14.16 16.76
C ASP A 146 -6.99 -15.00 15.48
N GLU A 147 -6.72 -16.30 15.65
CA GLU A 147 -6.43 -17.21 14.52
C GLU A 147 -7.67 -17.54 13.67
N ASP A 148 -8.87 -17.33 14.20
CA ASP A 148 -10.15 -17.52 13.51
C ASP A 148 -10.49 -16.34 12.58
N LEU A 149 -9.74 -15.23 12.65
CA LEU A 149 -9.95 -14.06 11.82
C LEU A 149 -9.23 -14.20 10.46
N CYS A 150 -9.88 -13.79 9.38
CA CYS A 150 -9.34 -13.85 8.00
C CYS A 150 -9.01 -15.28 7.51
N THR A 151 -9.85 -16.27 7.83
CA THR A 151 -9.65 -17.65 7.36
C THR A 151 -9.79 -17.78 5.84
N LYS A 152 -10.67 -16.97 5.24
CA LYS A 152 -10.89 -16.91 3.79
C LYS A 152 -9.69 -16.35 3.05
N GLU A 153 -9.19 -17.07 2.05
CA GLU A 153 -8.11 -16.63 1.17
C GLU A 153 -8.61 -16.37 -0.25
N ILE A 154 -8.34 -15.17 -0.76
CA ILE A 154 -8.65 -14.78 -2.13
C ILE A 154 -7.39 -14.90 -2.98
N CYS A 155 -7.54 -15.39 -4.21
CA CYS A 155 -6.43 -15.62 -5.16
C CYS A 155 -5.41 -16.67 -4.72
N ASN A 156 -5.78 -17.61 -3.84
CA ASN A 156 -4.93 -18.76 -3.54
C ASN A 156 -4.76 -19.66 -4.78
N ASP A 157 -5.87 -19.94 -5.46
CA ASP A 157 -5.92 -20.68 -6.71
C ASP A 157 -6.80 -19.96 -7.75
N GLU A 158 -6.60 -20.31 -9.01
CA GLU A 158 -7.28 -19.66 -10.12
C GLU A 158 -8.78 -19.98 -10.17
N GLU A 159 -9.18 -21.19 -9.74
CA GLU A 159 -10.56 -21.65 -9.84
C GLU A 159 -11.45 -20.93 -8.82
N GLY A 160 -11.01 -20.82 -7.57
CA GLY A 160 -11.69 -20.03 -6.55
C GLY A 160 -11.80 -18.55 -6.93
N LEU A 161 -10.80 -18.01 -7.63
CA LEU A 161 -10.87 -16.65 -8.17
C LEU A 161 -11.89 -16.53 -9.31
N LYS A 162 -11.98 -17.52 -10.21
CA LYS A 162 -13.02 -17.56 -11.25
C LYS A 162 -14.39 -17.55 -10.61
N ASP A 163 -14.67 -18.46 -9.69
CA ASP A 163 -15.97 -18.60 -9.02
C ASP A 163 -16.41 -17.28 -8.36
N LEU A 164 -15.49 -16.63 -7.64
CA LEU A 164 -15.75 -15.33 -7.05
C LEU A 164 -16.05 -14.26 -8.12
N CYS A 165 -15.25 -14.20 -9.18
CA CYS A 165 -15.46 -13.27 -10.29
C CYS A 165 -16.78 -13.52 -11.02
N GLN A 166 -17.20 -14.77 -11.19
CA GLN A 166 -18.50 -15.13 -11.77
C GLN A 166 -19.65 -14.62 -10.90
N THR A 167 -19.53 -14.84 -9.58
CA THR A 167 -20.52 -14.44 -8.57
C THR A 167 -20.77 -12.93 -8.58
N ILE A 168 -19.70 -12.13 -8.73
CA ILE A 168 -19.80 -10.66 -8.77
C ILE A 168 -20.02 -10.09 -10.20
N GLY A 169 -20.25 -10.96 -11.20
CA GLY A 169 -20.67 -10.56 -12.55
C GLY A 169 -19.56 -10.33 -13.58
N PHE A 170 -18.31 -10.69 -13.28
CA PHE A 170 -17.16 -10.56 -14.19
C PHE A 170 -16.95 -11.76 -15.13
N ASN A 171 -17.98 -12.57 -15.37
CA ASN A 171 -17.96 -13.73 -16.27
C ASN A 171 -17.29 -13.47 -17.63
N ARG A 172 -17.44 -12.25 -18.18
CA ARG A 172 -16.91 -11.90 -19.51
C ARG A 172 -15.39 -11.82 -19.57
N TYR A 173 -14.73 -11.62 -18.44
CA TYR A 173 -13.26 -11.52 -18.32
C TYR A 173 -12.61 -12.88 -18.08
N ILE A 174 -13.39 -13.94 -17.87
CA ILE A 174 -12.89 -15.31 -17.69
C ILE A 174 -12.70 -15.92 -19.08
N GLY A 175 -11.49 -15.81 -19.58
CA GLY A 175 -11.08 -16.34 -20.89
C GLY A 175 -9.58 -16.62 -20.92
N ASP A 176 -9.00 -16.57 -22.11
CA ASP A 176 -7.56 -16.80 -22.29
C ASP A 176 -6.74 -15.76 -21.50
N ASN A 177 -5.82 -16.23 -20.65
CA ASN A 177 -4.95 -15.45 -19.76
C ASN A 177 -5.65 -14.81 -18.53
N PHE A 178 -6.82 -15.31 -18.11
CA PHE A 178 -7.32 -15.00 -16.78
C PHE A 178 -6.35 -15.53 -15.70
N GLY A 179 -6.17 -14.78 -14.62
CA GLY A 179 -5.26 -15.17 -13.56
C GLY A 179 -5.27 -14.16 -12.42
N ARG A 180 -4.37 -14.36 -11.45
CA ARG A 180 -4.31 -13.57 -10.21
C ARG A 180 -4.21 -12.06 -10.46
N ASP A 181 -3.47 -11.65 -11.49
CA ASP A 181 -3.29 -10.24 -11.87
C ASP A 181 -4.61 -9.52 -12.16
N PHE A 182 -5.69 -10.23 -12.53
CA PHE A 182 -7.00 -9.64 -12.82
C PHE A 182 -7.48 -8.70 -11.70
N ILE A 183 -7.32 -9.06 -10.44
CA ILE A 183 -7.77 -8.22 -9.32
C ILE A 183 -6.68 -7.27 -8.80
N PHE A 184 -5.50 -7.23 -9.40
CA PHE A 184 -4.36 -6.44 -8.90
C PHE A 184 -3.91 -5.31 -9.80
N GLY A 185 -4.55 -5.13 -10.96
CA GLY A 185 -4.33 -3.97 -11.81
C GLY A 185 -4.35 -2.65 -11.03
N ASN A 186 -3.60 -1.66 -11.54
CA ASN A 186 -3.49 -0.34 -10.95
C ASN A 186 -4.83 0.40 -10.86
N ASP A 187 -5.79 0.07 -11.73
CA ASP A 187 -7.18 0.46 -11.52
C ASP A 187 -7.84 -0.46 -10.48
N TYR A 188 -8.14 0.13 -9.33
CA TYR A 188 -8.70 -0.56 -8.16
C TYR A 188 -10.20 -0.90 -8.34
N GLU A 189 -10.84 -0.55 -9.46
CA GLU A 189 -12.28 -0.79 -9.70
C GLU A 189 -12.73 -2.21 -9.33
N ILE A 190 -12.10 -3.23 -9.93
CA ILE A 190 -12.47 -4.64 -9.72
C ILE A 190 -12.24 -5.06 -8.26
N SER A 191 -11.08 -4.70 -7.70
CA SER A 191 -10.73 -5.02 -6.33
C SER A 191 -11.69 -4.37 -5.33
N ARG A 192 -12.15 -3.15 -5.61
CA ARG A 192 -13.13 -2.42 -4.79
C ARG A 192 -14.51 -3.04 -4.85
N LEU A 193 -14.95 -3.49 -6.03
CA LEU A 193 -16.21 -4.21 -6.18
C LEU A 193 -16.17 -5.55 -5.44
N LEU A 194 -15.06 -6.28 -5.57
CA LEU A 194 -14.81 -7.50 -4.81
C LEU A 194 -14.83 -7.24 -3.30
N GLY A 195 -14.11 -6.23 -2.83
CA GLY A 195 -14.10 -5.88 -1.41
C GLY A 195 -15.44 -5.39 -0.87
N THR A 196 -16.22 -4.67 -1.70
CA THR A 196 -17.61 -4.28 -1.37
C THR A 196 -18.51 -5.51 -1.25
N TYR A 197 -18.37 -6.48 -2.16
CA TYR A 197 -19.11 -7.75 -2.09
C TYR A 197 -18.73 -8.54 -0.83
N LEU A 198 -17.44 -8.72 -0.53
CA LEU A 198 -16.99 -9.42 0.68
C LEU A 198 -17.44 -8.70 1.96
N HIS A 199 -17.52 -7.36 1.95
CA HIS A 199 -18.10 -6.59 3.04
C HIS A 199 -19.61 -6.86 3.25
N THR A 200 -20.31 -7.54 2.34
CA THR A 200 -21.71 -7.98 2.57
C THR A 200 -21.82 -9.37 3.20
N GLU A 201 -20.77 -10.19 3.14
CA GLU A 201 -20.77 -11.57 3.67
C GLU A 201 -20.60 -11.58 5.20
N GLU A 202 -21.10 -12.60 5.90
CA GLU A 202 -21.03 -12.67 7.37
C GLU A 202 -19.59 -12.58 7.90
N ASP A 203 -18.67 -13.38 7.33
CA ASP A 203 -17.23 -13.26 7.55
C ASP A 203 -16.57 -12.52 6.37
N GLY A 204 -16.60 -11.18 6.44
CA GLY A 204 -16.04 -10.30 5.42
C GLY A 204 -14.53 -10.10 5.52
N SER A 205 -13.86 -10.73 6.49
CA SER A 205 -12.41 -10.62 6.66
C SER A 205 -11.69 -11.65 5.80
N PHE A 206 -10.64 -11.24 5.09
CA PHE A 206 -9.95 -12.14 4.17
C PHE A 206 -8.47 -11.81 4.05
N LYS A 207 -7.71 -12.78 3.56
CA LYS A 207 -6.30 -12.63 3.19
C LYS A 207 -6.11 -12.77 1.69
N VAL A 208 -5.10 -12.09 1.16
CA VAL A 208 -4.87 -11.92 -0.28
C VAL A 208 -3.38 -11.69 -0.53
N PRO A 209 -2.77 -12.15 -1.64
CA PRO A 209 -1.38 -11.81 -1.92
C PRO A 209 -1.21 -10.30 -2.16
N SER A 210 -0.02 -9.78 -1.90
CA SER A 210 0.41 -8.45 -2.29
C SER A 210 0.65 -8.40 -3.79
N ALA A 211 0.19 -7.31 -4.42
CA ALA A 211 0.49 -7.02 -5.83
C ALA A 211 1.92 -6.51 -6.04
N ARG A 212 2.66 -6.23 -4.96
CA ARG A 212 3.92 -5.48 -4.99
C ARG A 212 5.16 -6.34 -4.97
N ILE A 213 5.03 -7.63 -4.77
CA ILE A 213 6.15 -8.57 -4.80
C ILE A 213 5.74 -9.80 -5.61
N ASP A 214 6.71 -10.66 -5.91
CA ASP A 214 6.47 -11.85 -6.71
C ASP A 214 5.47 -12.82 -6.03
N TYR A 215 4.60 -13.47 -6.82
CA TYR A 215 3.57 -14.36 -6.25
C TYR A 215 4.13 -15.72 -5.84
N GLU A 216 5.11 -16.25 -6.56
CA GLU A 216 5.73 -17.54 -6.24
C GLU A 216 6.47 -17.43 -4.90
N PHE A 217 7.25 -16.35 -4.73
CA PHE A 217 7.90 -16.04 -3.46
C PHE A 217 6.90 -15.92 -2.30
N GLN A 218 5.78 -15.22 -2.51
CA GLN A 218 4.74 -15.06 -1.50
C GLN A 218 4.08 -16.38 -1.11
N ASP A 219 3.82 -17.25 -2.08
CA ASP A 219 3.22 -18.55 -1.83
C ASP A 219 4.17 -19.47 -1.06
N GLU A 220 5.44 -19.51 -1.45
CA GLU A 220 6.48 -20.28 -0.76
C GLU A 220 6.61 -19.83 0.71
N LYS A 221 6.66 -18.51 0.94
CA LYS A 221 6.82 -17.93 2.27
C LYS A 221 5.50 -17.75 3.03
N LYS A 222 4.36 -18.09 2.40
CA LYS A 222 3.00 -17.86 2.93
C LYS A 222 2.76 -16.40 3.36
N ILE A 223 3.31 -15.45 2.61
CA ILE A 223 3.13 -14.02 2.86
C ILE A 223 1.79 -13.59 2.28
N ARG A 224 0.97 -12.93 3.11
CA ARG A 224 -0.36 -12.44 2.74
C ARG A 224 -0.64 -11.09 3.38
N ASN A 225 -1.38 -10.27 2.64
CA ASN A 225 -2.05 -9.10 3.17
C ASN A 225 -3.38 -9.54 3.80
N PHE A 226 -3.71 -8.93 4.93
CA PHE A 226 -4.92 -9.17 5.72
C PHE A 226 -5.82 -7.95 5.59
N ILE A 227 -7.08 -8.20 5.26
CA ILE A 227 -8.11 -7.20 5.02
C ILE A 227 -9.21 -7.44 6.05
N ILE A 228 -9.30 -6.57 7.05
CA ILE A 228 -10.29 -6.66 8.13
C ILE A 228 -11.22 -5.45 8.02
N PRO A 229 -12.46 -5.61 7.54
CA PRO A 229 -13.42 -4.52 7.46
C PRO A 229 -13.89 -4.06 8.85
N GLU A 230 -14.33 -2.81 8.95
CA GLU A 230 -14.79 -2.19 10.20
C GLU A 230 -15.87 -3.01 10.93
N LYS A 231 -16.78 -3.65 10.20
CA LYS A 231 -17.86 -4.47 10.79
C LYS A 231 -17.35 -5.74 11.48
N ASN A 232 -16.15 -6.20 11.13
CA ASN A 232 -15.51 -7.40 11.70
C ASN A 232 -14.44 -7.03 12.74
N TYR A 233 -14.23 -5.73 13.00
CA TYR A 233 -13.29 -5.29 14.01
C TYR A 233 -13.87 -5.50 15.41
N ASP A 234 -13.09 -6.21 16.24
CA ASP A 234 -13.39 -6.47 17.65
C ASP A 234 -12.11 -6.25 18.48
N ASN A 235 -12.20 -5.35 19.46
CA ASN A 235 -11.10 -5.03 20.39
C ASN A 235 -10.66 -6.20 21.28
N SER A 236 -11.51 -7.20 21.46
CA SER A 236 -11.12 -8.42 22.18
C SER A 236 -10.20 -9.30 21.33
N LYS A 237 -10.35 -9.25 20.00
CA LYS A 237 -9.67 -10.10 19.01
C LYS A 237 -8.48 -9.44 18.32
N ILE A 238 -8.37 -8.11 18.35
CA ILE A 238 -7.36 -7.36 17.58
C ILE A 238 -6.69 -6.33 18.51
N LYS A 239 -5.38 -6.46 18.74
CA LYS A 239 -4.64 -5.63 19.71
C LYS A 239 -3.26 -5.24 19.19
N LEU A 240 -2.82 -4.02 19.53
CA LEU A 240 -1.42 -3.64 19.37
C LEU A 240 -0.57 -4.39 20.39
N THR A 241 0.59 -4.88 19.97
CA THR A 241 1.53 -5.56 20.89
C THR A 241 2.53 -4.60 21.53
N GLY A 242 2.59 -3.37 21.04
CA GLY A 242 3.61 -2.37 21.40
C GLY A 242 4.95 -2.56 20.67
N ASN A 243 5.11 -3.60 19.85
CA ASN A 243 6.29 -3.76 19.00
C ASN A 243 6.11 -3.05 17.65
N PHE A 244 7.21 -2.58 17.08
CA PHE A 244 7.22 -1.96 15.75
C PHE A 244 8.57 -2.16 15.05
N PHE A 245 8.57 -1.92 13.74
CA PHE A 245 9.77 -1.83 12.90
C PHE A 245 9.82 -0.46 12.21
N GLU A 246 11.02 0.12 12.13
CA GLU A 246 11.24 1.38 11.39
C GLU A 246 11.90 1.08 10.04
N PHE A 247 11.39 1.67 8.97
CA PHE A 247 11.93 1.56 7.62
C PHE A 247 12.22 2.96 7.07
N GLU A 248 13.50 3.28 6.92
CA GLU A 248 13.95 4.46 6.17
C GLU A 248 14.07 4.08 4.69
N CYS A 249 13.12 4.54 3.90
CA CYS A 249 12.98 4.19 2.49
C CYS A 249 13.42 5.35 1.60
N ASN A 250 14.13 5.02 0.53
CA ASN A 250 14.52 5.95 -0.52
C ASN A 250 14.18 5.36 -1.88
N ILE A 251 13.51 6.12 -2.74
CA ILE A 251 13.29 5.76 -4.16
C ILE A 251 13.90 6.84 -5.05
N ASP A 252 14.73 6.44 -6.00
CA ASP A 252 15.26 7.34 -7.03
C ASP A 252 14.17 7.70 -8.07
N LEU A 253 13.82 8.98 -8.13
CA LEU A 253 12.85 9.52 -9.08
C LEU A 253 13.51 10.00 -10.39
N GLU A 254 14.85 10.08 -10.46
CA GLU A 254 15.54 10.48 -11.69
C GLU A 254 15.47 9.43 -12.78
N SER A 255 15.34 8.14 -12.41
CA SER A 255 15.00 7.04 -13.31
C SER A 255 13.80 7.42 -14.18
N SER A 256 13.92 7.13 -15.48
CA SER A 256 12.83 7.37 -16.41
C SER A 256 11.65 6.45 -16.11
N ASN A 257 10.42 6.85 -16.50
CA ASN A 257 9.23 6.00 -16.37
C ASN A 257 9.34 4.64 -17.09
N HIS A 258 10.36 4.46 -17.94
CA HIS A 258 10.62 3.26 -18.73
C HIS A 258 11.80 2.42 -18.22
N SER A 259 12.42 2.85 -17.13
CA SER A 259 13.49 2.14 -16.43
C SER A 259 13.05 1.81 -15.01
N GLU A 260 13.62 0.75 -14.45
CA GLU A 260 13.46 0.44 -13.04
C GLU A 260 13.91 1.62 -12.16
N HIS A 261 13.22 1.81 -11.03
CA HIS A 261 13.55 2.80 -10.04
C HIS A 261 14.34 2.15 -8.89
N PRO A 262 15.63 2.48 -8.70
CA PRO A 262 16.39 2.00 -7.55
C PRO A 262 15.70 2.37 -6.24
N VAL A 263 15.61 1.39 -5.35
CA VAL A 263 15.00 1.51 -4.02
C VAL A 263 16.01 1.04 -2.98
N SER A 264 16.27 1.85 -1.96
CA SER A 264 17.07 1.42 -0.81
C SER A 264 16.26 1.56 0.46
N ILE A 265 16.25 0.50 1.27
CA ILE A 265 15.51 0.44 2.54
C ILE A 265 16.51 0.12 3.63
N LYS A 266 16.56 0.99 4.64
CA LYS A 266 17.28 0.73 5.87
C LYS A 266 16.25 0.35 6.93
N LEU A 267 16.30 -0.91 7.35
CA LEU A 267 15.47 -1.44 8.42
C LEU A 267 16.19 -1.21 9.75
N GLU A 268 15.55 -0.49 10.66
CA GLU A 268 15.99 -0.40 12.06
C GLU A 268 15.00 -1.19 12.92
N GLY A 269 15.49 -2.29 13.51
CA GLY A 269 14.70 -3.15 14.40
C GLY A 269 15.45 -3.49 15.68
N LYS A 270 14.83 -4.32 16.53
CA LYS A 270 15.43 -4.78 17.81
C LYS A 270 16.81 -5.42 17.66
N ASN A 271 17.10 -6.02 16.50
CA ASN A 271 18.33 -6.78 16.24
C ASN A 271 19.42 -6.00 15.47
N GLY A 272 19.23 -4.69 15.24
CA GLY A 272 20.22 -3.84 14.57
C GLY A 272 19.70 -3.23 13.27
N LYS A 273 20.64 -2.72 12.46
CA LYS A 273 20.36 -2.05 11.18
C LYS A 273 20.69 -3.00 10.03
N GLU A 274 19.74 -3.18 9.12
CA GLU A 274 19.90 -3.96 7.90
C GLU A 274 19.65 -3.04 6.69
N ASN A 275 20.52 -3.12 5.69
CA ASN A 275 20.36 -2.36 4.44
C ASN A 275 19.92 -3.31 3.34
N LEU A 276 18.75 -3.05 2.78
CA LEU A 276 18.14 -3.81 1.70
C LEU A 276 18.12 -2.95 0.44
N SER A 277 18.37 -3.57 -0.72
CA SER A 277 18.36 -2.90 -2.01
C SER A 277 17.42 -3.63 -2.97
N PHE A 278 16.49 -2.87 -3.53
CA PHE A 278 15.49 -3.35 -4.46
C PHE A 278 15.45 -2.46 -5.71
N SER A 279 14.65 -2.84 -6.66
CA SER A 279 14.19 -2.01 -7.76
C SER A 279 12.67 -2.05 -7.82
N LEU A 280 12.02 -0.93 -8.15
CA LEU A 280 10.61 -0.91 -8.52
C LEU A 280 10.52 -0.95 -10.04
N ASP A 281 9.73 -1.89 -10.57
CA ASP A 281 9.48 -2.03 -12.00
C ASP A 281 9.03 -0.71 -12.63
N PRO A 282 9.43 -0.42 -13.88
CA PRO A 282 8.92 0.74 -14.61
C PRO A 282 7.40 0.66 -14.74
N LYS A 283 6.76 1.81 -14.96
CA LYS A 283 5.34 1.80 -15.29
C LYS A 283 5.14 0.99 -16.58
N PRO A 284 4.26 -0.03 -16.58
CA PRO A 284 3.95 -0.78 -17.78
C PRO A 284 3.62 0.15 -18.96
N SER A 285 4.14 -0.17 -20.14
CA SER A 285 3.81 0.59 -21.36
C SER A 285 3.05 -0.31 -22.32
N LYS A 286 2.04 0.25 -23.00
CA LYS A 286 1.23 -0.43 -24.03
C LYS A 286 2.02 -1.18 -25.10
N ARG A 287 3.32 -0.90 -25.26
CA ARG A 287 4.21 -1.54 -26.25
C ARG A 287 4.87 -2.82 -25.73
N TYR A 288 4.86 -3.09 -24.42
CA TYR A 288 5.60 -4.21 -23.82
C TYR A 288 4.65 -5.15 -23.07
N THR A 289 4.47 -6.34 -23.65
CA THR A 289 3.90 -7.60 -23.12
C THR A 289 2.43 -7.94 -23.44
N LYS A 290 2.25 -9.15 -24.00
CA LYS A 290 0.97 -9.81 -24.28
C LYS A 290 0.18 -10.18 -23.01
N ASN A 291 0.83 -10.23 -21.85
CA ASN A 291 0.25 -10.72 -20.59
C ASN A 291 -0.49 -9.62 -19.80
N GLN A 292 -0.49 -8.38 -20.28
CA GLN A 292 -1.19 -7.25 -19.67
C GLN A 292 -2.64 -7.11 -20.12
N PHE A 293 -3.11 -7.98 -21.01
CA PHE A 293 -4.39 -7.84 -21.67
C PHE A 293 -5.28 -9.04 -21.39
N ILE A 294 -6.29 -8.85 -20.55
CA ILE A 294 -7.33 -9.86 -20.35
C ILE A 294 -8.40 -9.64 -21.42
N LYS A 295 -8.48 -10.60 -22.34
CA LYS A 295 -9.43 -10.56 -23.46
C LYS A 295 -10.84 -10.84 -22.96
N TYR A 296 -11.82 -10.06 -23.40
CA TYR A 296 -13.23 -10.29 -23.06
C TYR A 296 -14.14 -10.31 -24.29
N LEU A 297 -15.28 -10.99 -24.16
CA LEU A 297 -16.30 -11.11 -25.20
C LEU A 297 -17.37 -9.98 -25.08
N PRO A 298 -17.71 -9.26 -26.17
CA PRO A 298 -18.76 -8.24 -26.15
C PRO A 298 -20.16 -8.88 -26.07
N THR A 299 -21.12 -8.18 -25.45
CA THR A 299 -22.50 -8.68 -25.27
C THR A 299 -23.42 -8.59 -26.48
N THR A 300 -23.05 -7.82 -27.50
CA THR A 300 -23.94 -7.50 -28.61
C THR A 300 -23.12 -7.38 -29.88
N GLY A 301 -23.24 -8.35 -30.78
CA GLY A 301 -22.68 -8.25 -32.13
C GLY A 301 -22.60 -9.59 -32.81
N ASN A 302 -23.18 -9.66 -34.02
CA ASN A 302 -23.04 -10.77 -34.96
C ASN A 302 -21.59 -11.28 -35.03
N ASN A 303 -21.45 -12.58 -35.29
CA ASN A 303 -20.21 -13.35 -35.31
C ASN A 303 -19.08 -12.82 -36.23
N ASP A 304 -19.28 -11.73 -36.97
CA ASP A 304 -18.38 -11.26 -38.04
C ASP A 304 -17.48 -10.07 -37.69
N ASP A 305 -17.65 -9.39 -36.55
CA ASP A 305 -16.73 -8.32 -36.12
C ASP A 305 -16.10 -8.65 -34.76
N ARG A 306 -15.15 -9.61 -34.76
CA ARG A 306 -14.30 -9.89 -33.59
C ARG A 306 -13.28 -8.77 -33.36
N LYS A 307 -13.74 -7.57 -33.01
CA LYS A 307 -12.86 -6.62 -32.30
C LYS A 307 -12.55 -7.26 -30.96
N ASN A 308 -11.32 -7.74 -30.81
CA ASN A 308 -10.86 -8.24 -29.52
C ASN A 308 -10.88 -7.06 -28.54
N HIS A 309 -11.69 -7.17 -27.49
CA HIS A 309 -11.67 -6.21 -26.40
C HIS A 309 -10.73 -6.71 -25.31
N TYR A 310 -9.96 -5.78 -24.74
CA TYR A 310 -8.95 -6.09 -23.74
C TYR A 310 -9.06 -5.15 -22.54
N ARG A 311 -8.86 -5.70 -21.34
CA ARG A 311 -8.57 -4.91 -20.15
C ARG A 311 -7.07 -4.89 -19.92
N GLU A 312 -6.51 -3.70 -19.81
CA GLU A 312 -5.12 -3.48 -19.44
C GLU A 312 -4.96 -3.67 -17.93
N VAL A 313 -4.04 -4.55 -17.54
CA VAL A 313 -3.68 -4.82 -16.15
C VAL A 313 -2.24 -4.38 -15.97
N GLU A 314 -2.08 -3.14 -15.48
CA GLU A 314 -0.77 -2.60 -15.14
C GLU A 314 -0.45 -2.92 -13.68
N ILE A 315 0.67 -3.59 -13.41
CA ILE A 315 1.16 -3.86 -12.05
C ILE A 315 2.66 -3.53 -12.03
N GLN A 316 3.09 -2.81 -10.99
CA GLN A 316 4.50 -2.59 -10.69
C GLN A 316 4.86 -3.35 -9.42
N LYS A 317 5.95 -4.11 -9.48
CA LYS A 317 6.47 -4.93 -8.38
C LYS A 317 7.85 -4.43 -7.97
N PHE A 318 8.17 -4.62 -6.70
CA PHE A 318 9.53 -4.54 -6.20
C PHE A 318 10.24 -5.86 -6.51
N LYS A 319 11.47 -5.76 -6.99
CA LYS A 319 12.37 -6.88 -7.28
C LYS A 319 13.62 -6.72 -6.44
N GLU A 320 14.08 -7.83 -5.87
CA GLU A 320 15.39 -7.88 -5.22
C GLU A 320 16.47 -7.81 -6.31
N ASN A 321 17.54 -7.05 -6.04
CA ASN A 321 18.63 -6.83 -7.00
C ASN A 321 19.71 -7.91 -6.93
#